data_AF-A0A529AT08-F1
#
_entry.id   AF-A0A529AT08-F1
#
_cell.length_a   1.000
_cell.length_b   1.000
_cell.length_c   1.000
_cell.angle_alpha   90.00
_cell.angle_beta   90.00
_cell.angle_gamma   90.00
#
_symmetry.space_group_name_H-M   'P 1'
#
loop_
_entity.id
_entity.type
_entity.pdbx_description
1 polymer ?
#
loop_
_entity_poly.entity_id
_entity_poly.type
_entity_poly.pdbx_seq_one_letter_code
_entity_poly.pdbx_strand_id
1 'polypeptide(L)'
;PMENLSLFIMAGYGTDDNLTDPTYAWPAGGRGFYKQWDGNWAVWGGGTYTINEKTSFNTQISYDEGENLGIAANIAYDIVPGLTITAEVDYLHFGDNNFDNWTSADDEDSFGGLLRFQRSF
;
A
#
# COMPACT_ATOMS: atom_id res chain seq x y z
N PRO A 1 -5.21 -30.18 2.66
CA PRO A 1 -6.01 -29.06 3.22
C PRO A 1 -5.62 -27.77 2.49
N MET A 2 -6.58 -27.09 1.87
CA MET A 2 -6.32 -25.79 1.27
C MET A 2 -6.09 -24.81 2.43
N GLU A 3 -4.90 -24.21 2.51
CA GLU A 3 -4.65 -23.10 3.42
C GLU A 3 -5.47 -21.92 2.89
N ASN A 4 -6.64 -21.71 3.50
CA ASN A 4 -7.57 -20.71 3.01
C ASN A 4 -7.20 -19.29 3.46
N LEU A 5 -6.26 -19.13 4.39
CA LEU A 5 -5.91 -17.85 4.97
C LEU A 5 -4.40 -17.73 5.17
N SER A 6 -3.81 -16.69 4.58
CA SER A 6 -2.46 -16.24 4.83
C SER A 6 -2.51 -14.83 5.43
N LEU A 7 -1.72 -14.58 6.46
CA LEU A 7 -1.66 -13.29 7.16
C LEU A 7 -0.21 -12.86 7.32
N PHE A 8 0.03 -11.55 7.27
CA PHE A 8 1.31 -10.96 7.60
C PHE A 8 1.16 -9.69 8.43
N ILE A 9 2.21 -9.38 9.17
CA ILE A 9 2.42 -8.09 9.82
C ILE A 9 3.90 -7.72 9.74
N MET A 10 4.16 -6.45 9.48
CA MET A 10 5.48 -5.86 9.38
C MET A 10 5.48 -4.50 10.09
N ALA A 11 6.60 -4.11 10.65
CA ALA A 11 6.79 -2.80 11.23
C ALA A 11 8.17 -2.26 10.83
N GLY A 12 8.25 -0.95 10.67
CA GLY A 12 9.45 -0.20 10.34
C GLY A 12 9.73 0.80 11.46
N TYR A 13 10.99 0.97 11.81
CA TYR A 13 11.46 2.02 12.70
C TYR A 13 12.72 2.65 12.13
N GLY A 14 12.80 3.98 12.18
CA GLY A 14 13.95 4.72 11.71
C GLY A 14 13.92 6.15 12.22
N THR A 15 15.10 6.73 12.43
CA THR A 15 15.28 8.11 12.94
C THR A 15 15.46 9.09 11.79
N ASP A 16 15.00 10.33 11.97
CA ASP A 16 15.05 11.38 10.95
C ASP A 16 16.43 12.06 10.82
N ASP A 17 17.32 11.83 11.79
CA ASP A 17 18.61 12.51 11.97
C ASP A 17 19.54 12.51 10.73
N ASN A 18 19.39 11.53 9.82
CA ASN A 18 20.21 11.39 8.62
C ASN A 18 19.41 11.45 7.32
N LEU A 19 18.13 11.88 7.39
CA LEU A 19 17.22 11.99 6.25
C LEU A 19 16.87 13.45 5.93
N THR A 20 17.69 14.37 6.44
CA THR A 20 17.69 15.77 6.05
C THR A 20 18.87 16.00 5.12
N ASP A 21 18.61 16.44 3.89
CA ASP A 21 19.65 16.99 3.02
C ASP A 21 19.83 18.48 3.36
N PRO A 22 20.90 18.88 4.09
CA PRO A 22 21.13 20.27 4.45
C PRO A 22 21.48 21.15 3.24
N THR A 23 21.71 20.56 2.06
CA THR A 23 22.01 21.29 0.83
C THR A 23 20.77 21.69 0.03
N TYR A 24 19.56 21.30 0.48
CA TYR A 24 18.27 21.66 -0.12
C TYR A 24 18.17 21.33 -1.62
N ALA A 25 18.91 20.36 -2.14
CA ALA A 25 18.72 19.94 -3.52
C ALA A 25 17.30 19.36 -3.69
N TRP A 26 16.87 18.50 -2.75
CA TRP A 26 15.51 17.98 -2.58
C TRP A 26 15.26 17.75 -1.07
N PRO A 27 14.39 18.51 -0.39
CA PRO A 27 14.09 18.27 1.01
C PRO A 27 13.35 16.93 1.15
N ALA A 28 14.04 15.90 1.63
CA ALA A 28 13.49 14.55 1.74
C ALA A 28 12.48 14.39 2.89
N GLY A 29 12.28 15.43 3.71
CA GLY A 29 11.20 15.50 4.70
C GLY A 29 11.23 14.39 5.75
N GLY A 30 12.41 13.88 6.12
CA GLY A 30 12.53 12.74 7.04
C GLY A 30 12.27 11.37 6.38
N ARG A 31 12.06 11.32 5.06
CA ARG A 31 11.86 10.10 4.26
C ARG A 31 13.07 9.83 3.36
N GLY A 32 13.21 8.60 2.89
CA GLY A 32 14.28 8.19 1.97
C GLY A 32 14.07 6.78 1.44
N PHE A 33 14.98 6.32 0.58
CA PHE A 33 14.88 5.00 -0.07
C PHE A 33 14.63 3.83 0.89
N TYR A 34 15.14 3.93 2.12
CA TYR A 34 15.03 2.90 3.17
C TYR A 34 14.00 3.22 4.26
N LYS A 35 13.36 4.39 4.22
CA LYS A 35 12.36 4.88 5.17
C LYS A 35 11.33 5.72 4.40
N GLN A 36 10.35 5.06 3.81
CA GLN A 36 9.35 5.72 2.94
C GLN A 36 8.16 6.30 3.71
N TRP A 37 8.10 6.08 5.02
CA TRP A 37 7.01 6.51 5.90
C TRP A 37 7.34 7.78 6.65
N ASP A 38 6.30 8.45 7.15
CA ASP A 38 6.42 9.65 7.95
C ASP A 38 6.70 9.37 9.44
N GLY A 39 7.43 10.29 10.07
CA GLY A 39 7.89 10.14 11.45
C GLY A 39 8.67 8.84 11.69
N ASN A 40 8.79 8.40 12.93
CA ASN A 40 9.81 7.40 13.31
C ASN A 40 9.41 5.95 13.07
N TRP A 41 8.12 5.65 12.87
CA TRP A 41 7.65 4.28 12.72
C TRP A 41 6.51 4.17 11.71
N ALA A 42 6.37 2.96 11.19
CA ALA A 42 5.22 2.56 10.39
C ALA A 42 4.91 1.08 10.57
N VAL A 43 3.68 0.70 10.27
CA VAL A 43 3.19 -0.67 10.34
C VAL A 43 2.45 -1.01 9.05
N TRP A 44 2.60 -2.26 8.62
CA TRP A 44 1.87 -2.84 7.51
C TRP A 44 1.32 -4.18 7.95
N GLY A 45 0.07 -4.45 7.61
CA GLY A 45 -0.56 -5.72 7.88
C GLY A 45 -1.49 -6.09 6.75
N GLY A 46 -1.74 -7.37 6.59
CA GLY A 46 -2.62 -7.81 5.53
C GLY A 46 -2.73 -9.31 5.44
N GLY A 47 -3.42 -9.74 4.41
CA GLY A 47 -3.60 -11.15 4.18
C GLY A 47 -4.33 -11.46 2.89
N THR A 48 -4.34 -12.75 2.61
CA THR A 48 -5.01 -13.35 1.47
C THR A 48 -5.97 -14.41 2.00
N TYR A 49 -7.22 -14.31 1.56
CA TYR A 49 -8.22 -15.34 1.79
C TYR A 49 -8.59 -16.01 0.45
N THR A 50 -8.32 -17.31 0.35
CA THR A 50 -8.72 -18.13 -0.81
C THR A 50 -10.18 -18.51 -0.64
N ILE A 51 -11.07 -17.85 -1.39
CA ILE A 51 -12.51 -18.08 -1.33
C ILE A 51 -12.84 -19.43 -1.98
N ASN A 52 -12.22 -19.72 -3.11
CA ASN A 52 -12.34 -20.98 -3.84
C ASN A 52 -11.12 -21.16 -4.79
N GLU A 53 -11.08 -22.26 -5.54
CA GLU A 53 -9.97 -22.59 -6.46
C GLU A 53 -9.68 -21.56 -7.55
N LYS A 54 -10.62 -20.64 -7.81
CA LYS A 54 -10.49 -19.57 -8.83
C LYS A 54 -10.50 -18.17 -8.25
N THR A 55 -10.74 -18.01 -6.95
CA THR A 55 -11.00 -16.70 -6.37
C THR A 55 -10.20 -16.51 -5.09
N SER A 56 -9.40 -15.47 -5.06
CA SER A 56 -8.73 -14.99 -3.86
C SER A 56 -9.09 -13.54 -3.58
N PHE A 57 -9.26 -13.23 -2.30
CA PHE A 57 -9.41 -11.88 -1.78
C PHE A 57 -8.10 -11.49 -1.08
N ASN A 58 -7.58 -10.31 -1.36
CA ASN A 58 -6.38 -9.79 -0.71
C ASN A 58 -6.70 -8.44 -0.08
N THR A 59 -6.11 -8.17 1.07
CA THR A 59 -6.15 -6.84 1.68
C THR A 59 -4.83 -6.50 2.35
N GLN A 60 -4.47 -5.23 2.32
CA GLN A 60 -3.35 -4.66 3.04
C GLN A 60 -3.77 -3.33 3.66
N ILE A 61 -3.28 -3.08 4.86
CA ILE A 61 -3.44 -1.83 5.60
C ILE A 61 -2.04 -1.37 6.01
N SER A 62 -1.77 -0.08 5.87
CA SER A 62 -0.54 0.57 6.32
C SER A 62 -0.87 1.82 7.12
N TYR A 63 -0.11 2.05 8.19
CA TYR A 63 -0.23 3.27 9.00
C TYR A 63 1.13 3.73 9.50
N ASP A 64 1.35 5.05 9.60
CA ASP A 64 2.60 5.62 10.10
C ASP A 64 2.39 6.73 11.15
N GLU A 65 3.50 7.21 11.72
CA GLU A 65 3.50 8.24 12.76
C GLU A 65 2.94 9.59 12.28
N GLY A 66 3.04 9.89 10.98
CA GLY A 66 2.44 11.09 10.37
C GLY A 66 0.96 10.92 10.03
N GLU A 67 0.29 9.98 10.68
CA GLU A 67 -1.14 9.69 10.55
C GLU A 67 -1.59 9.29 9.14
N ASN A 68 -0.66 8.87 8.27
CA ASN A 68 -1.00 8.42 6.93
C ASN A 68 -1.57 7.00 6.99
N LEU A 69 -2.80 6.82 6.52
CA LEU A 69 -3.49 5.53 6.46
C LEU A 69 -3.69 5.12 5.00
N GLY A 70 -3.15 3.96 4.63
CA GLY A 70 -3.38 3.33 3.33
C GLY A 70 -4.13 2.01 3.50
N ILE A 71 -5.16 1.79 2.69
CA ILE A 71 -5.89 0.52 2.64
C ILE A 71 -6.03 0.11 1.18
N ALA A 72 -5.53 -1.08 0.83
CA ALA A 72 -5.72 -1.69 -0.47
C ALA A 72 -6.51 -2.99 -0.31
N ALA A 73 -7.51 -3.21 -1.17
CA ALA A 73 -8.28 -4.44 -1.19
C ALA A 73 -8.57 -4.87 -2.63
N ASN A 74 -8.34 -6.14 -2.95
CA ASN A 74 -8.58 -6.67 -4.28
C ASN A 74 -9.17 -8.08 -4.29
N ILE A 75 -9.83 -8.40 -5.40
CA ILE A 75 -10.27 -9.75 -5.74
C ILE A 75 -9.55 -10.17 -7.01
N ALA A 76 -8.82 -11.27 -6.95
CA ALA A 76 -8.27 -11.93 -8.13
C ALA A 76 -9.15 -13.13 -8.51
N TYR A 77 -9.62 -13.13 -9.76
CA TYR A 77 -10.48 -14.17 -10.31
C TYR A 77 -9.87 -14.80 -11.56
N ASP A 78 -9.61 -16.10 -11.48
CA ASP A 78 -9.14 -16.93 -12.58
C ASP A 78 -10.33 -17.40 -13.42
N ILE A 79 -10.59 -16.67 -14.50
CA ILE A 79 -11.72 -16.98 -15.40
C ILE A 79 -11.50 -18.35 -16.05
N VAL A 80 -10.30 -18.53 -16.61
CA VAL A 80 -9.80 -19.76 -17.23
C VAL A 80 -8.33 -19.94 -16.86
N PRO A 81 -7.77 -21.16 -16.94
CA PRO A 81 -6.35 -21.37 -16.69
C PRO A 81 -5.46 -20.39 -17.48
N GLY A 82 -4.64 -19.65 -16.75
CA GLY A 82 -3.73 -18.66 -17.30
C GLY A 82 -4.36 -17.32 -17.69
N LEU A 83 -5.62 -17.04 -17.33
CA LEU A 83 -6.23 -15.71 -17.43
C LEU A 83 -6.84 -15.28 -16.09
N THR A 84 -6.26 -14.25 -15.50
CA THR A 84 -6.69 -13.67 -14.23
C THR A 84 -7.17 -12.24 -14.44
N ILE A 85 -8.32 -11.91 -13.87
CA ILE A 85 -8.79 -10.53 -13.71
C ILE A 85 -8.65 -10.14 -12.24
N THR A 86 -8.02 -9.00 -11.97
CA THR A 86 -7.93 -8.43 -10.62
C THR A 86 -8.65 -7.09 -10.59
N ALA A 87 -9.63 -6.96 -9.70
CA ALA A 87 -10.27 -5.68 -9.38
C ALA A 87 -9.76 -5.22 -8.01
N GLU A 88 -9.27 -4.00 -7.93
CA GLU A 88 -8.66 -3.42 -6.74
C GLU A 88 -9.25 -2.04 -6.45
N VAL A 89 -9.44 -1.76 -5.17
CA VAL A 89 -9.81 -0.46 -4.62
C VAL A 89 -8.81 -0.08 -3.54
N ASP A 90 -8.42 1.18 -3.56
CA ASP A 90 -7.47 1.77 -2.65
C ASP A 90 -8.12 2.96 -1.95
N TYR A 91 -7.90 3.07 -0.66
CA TYR A 91 -8.22 4.24 0.14
C TYR A 91 -6.94 4.77 0.76
N LEU A 92 -6.81 6.09 0.75
CA LEU A 92 -5.67 6.80 1.28
C LEU A 92 -6.16 7.98 2.08
N HIS A 93 -5.71 8.08 3.31
CA HIS A 93 -5.86 9.22 4.17
C HIS A 93 -4.49 9.78 4.52
N PHE A 94 -4.31 11.08 4.33
CA PHE A 94 -3.07 11.78 4.67
C PHE A 94 -3.26 12.61 5.94
N GLY A 95 -2.38 12.42 6.92
CA GLY A 95 -2.45 13.16 8.18
C GLY A 95 -2.04 14.63 8.08
N ASP A 96 -1.25 15.00 7.07
CA ASP A 96 -0.86 16.38 6.80
C ASP A 96 -1.11 16.75 5.32
N ASN A 97 -1.73 17.91 5.11
CA ASN A 97 -2.19 18.42 3.82
C ASN A 97 -1.05 19.02 2.95
N ASN A 98 0.21 18.79 3.31
CA ASN A 98 1.38 19.39 2.66
C ASN A 98 2.19 18.37 1.84
N PHE A 99 1.55 17.68 0.90
CA PHE A 99 2.26 16.86 -0.09
C PHE A 99 2.01 17.31 -1.53
N ASP A 100 3.09 17.57 -2.27
CA ASP A 100 3.08 17.55 -3.73
C ASP A 100 3.00 16.08 -4.15
N ASN A 101 1.85 15.63 -4.65
CA ASN A 101 1.66 14.27 -5.14
C ASN A 101 1.40 14.25 -6.65
N TRP A 102 2.03 13.32 -7.37
CA TRP A 102 1.79 13.10 -8.80
C TRP A 102 0.36 12.61 -9.09
N THR A 103 -0.31 11.96 -8.14
CA THR A 103 -1.61 11.31 -8.38
C THR A 103 -2.81 12.25 -8.30
N SER A 104 -2.61 13.56 -8.13
CA SER A 104 -3.69 14.56 -7.88
C SER A 104 -4.63 14.14 -6.73
N ALA A 105 -4.09 13.40 -5.77
CA ALA A 105 -4.76 13.07 -4.52
C ALA A 105 -4.55 14.26 -3.58
N ASP A 106 -5.24 15.35 -3.89
CA ASP A 106 -5.06 16.66 -3.24
C ASP A 106 -6.01 16.84 -2.03
N ASP A 107 -6.91 15.87 -1.82
CA ASP A 107 -7.82 15.80 -0.68
C ASP A 107 -7.23 14.90 0.42
N GLU A 108 -7.49 15.27 1.68
CA GLU A 108 -7.12 14.53 2.89
C GLU A 108 -7.53 13.05 2.81
N ASP A 109 -8.68 12.77 2.17
CA ASP A 109 -9.18 11.44 1.88
C ASP A 109 -9.29 11.22 0.37
N SER A 110 -8.70 10.15 -0.13
CA SER A 110 -8.65 9.81 -1.55
C SER A 110 -9.01 8.35 -1.80
N PHE A 111 -9.76 8.10 -2.89
CA PHE A 111 -10.07 6.76 -3.36
C PHE A 111 -9.48 6.53 -4.76
N GLY A 112 -8.85 5.38 -4.93
CA GLY A 112 -8.30 4.89 -6.18
C GLY A 112 -8.80 3.50 -6.50
N GLY A 113 -8.51 3.04 -7.71
CA GLY A 113 -8.75 1.65 -8.05
C GLY A 113 -8.24 1.32 -9.45
N LEU A 114 -8.07 0.03 -9.68
CA LEU A 114 -7.61 -0.49 -10.96
C LEU A 114 -8.30 -1.80 -11.31
N LEU A 115 -8.39 -2.04 -12.61
CA LEU A 115 -8.82 -3.31 -13.17
C LEU A 115 -7.68 -3.87 -14.03
N ARG A 116 -7.09 -4.97 -13.57
CA ARG A 116 -5.94 -5.62 -14.23
C ARG A 116 -6.36 -6.90 -14.92
N PHE A 117 -5.86 -7.09 -16.14
CA PHE A 117 -5.99 -8.32 -16.91
C PHE A 117 -4.60 -8.93 -17.07
N GLN A 118 -4.40 -10.18 -16.63
CA GLN A 118 -3.13 -10.88 -16.74
C GLN A 118 -3.32 -12.21 -17.47
N ARG A 119 -2.58 -12.43 -18.56
CA ARG A 119 -2.56 -13.68 -19.33
C ARG A 119 -1.16 -14.30 -19.32
N SER A 120 -1.07 -15.59 -19.04
CA SER A 120 0.17 -16.39 -19.12
C SER A 120 0.07 -17.39 -20.28
N PHE A 121 1.08 -17.44 -21.16
CA PHE A 121 1.11 -18.26 -22.37
C PHE A 121 1.94 -19.53 -22.19
#